data_AF-A0A1I7XYP2-F1
#
_entry.id   AF-A0A1I7XYP2-F1
#
_cell.length_a   1.000
_cell.length_b   1.000
_cell.length_c   1.000
_cell.angle_alpha   90.00
_cell.angle_beta   90.00
_cell.angle_gamma   90.00
#
_symmetry.space_group_name_H-M   'P 1'
#
loop_
_entity.id
_entity.type
_entity.pdbx_description
1 polymer ?
#
loop_
_entity_poly.entity_id
_entity_poly.type
_entity_poly.pdbx_seq_one_letter_code
_entity_poly.pdbx_strand_id
1 'polypeptide(L)'
;MVLFTDVTAKLADSPFTVEWLLDSLSTNDKKFAILEQKYTIKNVAANDISDGKGFASKVYKVEIEFHEITEPYLVILKVPGTESLAKTSETGESPIGEKDLAYIHNKECDFYTKFAEHIDTVLPKVYKAQKWILGEQPGALLMSFIADAENMTLIADTNIEQ
;
A
#
# COMPACT_ATOMS: atom_id res chain seq x y z
N MET A 1 4.28 2.47 -25.56
CA MET A 1 3.16 2.09 -24.69
C MET A 1 2.04 3.08 -24.94
N VAL A 2 0.87 2.62 -25.37
CA VAL A 2 -0.31 3.49 -25.50
C VAL A 2 -1.12 3.32 -24.22
N LEU A 3 -1.36 4.39 -23.49
CA LEU A 3 -2.18 4.36 -22.28
C LEU A 3 -3.55 4.95 -22.62
N PHE A 4 -4.63 4.22 -22.30
CA PHE A 4 -6.00 4.73 -22.41
C PHE A 4 -6.55 5.25 -21.07
N THR A 5 -5.72 5.20 -20.02
CA THR A 5 -6.02 5.70 -18.69
C THR A 5 -5.38 7.07 -18.49
N ASP A 6 -6.09 7.97 -17.82
CA ASP A 6 -5.54 9.25 -17.35
C ASP A 6 -4.51 8.98 -16.24
N VAL A 7 -3.24 9.05 -16.60
CA VAL A 7 -2.13 8.81 -15.66
C VAL A 7 -2.00 9.89 -14.58
N THR A 8 -2.58 11.07 -14.82
CA THR A 8 -2.56 12.19 -13.87
C THR A 8 -3.65 12.07 -12.80
N ALA A 9 -4.62 11.19 -13.01
CA ALA A 9 -5.70 10.93 -12.07
C ALA A 9 -5.15 10.43 -10.72
N LYS A 10 -5.80 10.84 -9.64
CA LYS A 10 -5.50 10.36 -8.28
C LYS A 10 -6.04 8.95 -8.07
N LEU A 11 -5.36 8.19 -7.21
CA LEU A 11 -5.81 6.88 -6.76
C LEU A 11 -6.79 7.08 -5.60
N ALA A 12 -8.09 7.05 -5.93
CA ALA A 12 -9.16 7.42 -5.00
C ALA A 12 -8.94 8.84 -4.42
N ASP A 13 -9.10 9.00 -3.10
CA ASP A 13 -8.83 10.25 -2.38
C ASP A 13 -7.37 10.37 -1.89
N SER A 14 -6.48 9.46 -2.30
CA SER A 14 -5.07 9.51 -1.91
C SER A 14 -4.29 10.62 -2.65
N PRO A 15 -3.15 11.09 -2.12
CA PRO A 15 -2.33 12.09 -2.79
C PRO A 15 -1.54 11.54 -3.98
N PHE A 16 -1.56 10.23 -4.24
CA PHE A 16 -0.77 9.56 -5.27
C PHE A 16 -1.53 9.44 -6.59
N THR A 17 -0.82 9.55 -7.69
CA THR A 17 -1.37 9.44 -9.05
C THR A 17 -1.24 8.02 -9.59
N VAL A 18 -2.00 7.72 -10.64
CA VAL A 18 -1.82 6.51 -11.43
C VAL A 18 -0.40 6.41 -11.98
N GLU A 19 0.19 7.51 -12.48
CA GLU A 19 1.59 7.55 -12.93
C GLU A 19 2.56 7.09 -11.84
N TRP A 20 2.46 7.66 -10.62
CA TRP A 20 3.33 7.27 -9.52
C TRP A 20 3.25 5.77 -9.22
N LEU A 21 2.05 5.20 -9.28
CA LEU A 21 1.83 3.77 -9.08
C LEU A 21 2.49 2.94 -10.17
N LEU A 22 2.20 3.25 -11.43
CA LEU A 22 2.69 2.49 -12.58
C LEU A 22 4.23 2.53 -12.63
N ASP A 23 4.83 3.72 -12.52
CA ASP A 23 6.29 3.88 -12.48
C ASP A 23 6.94 3.08 -11.35
N SER A 24 6.29 3.07 -10.18
CA SER A 24 6.78 2.33 -9.02
C SER A 24 6.74 0.82 -9.25
N LEU A 25 5.71 0.30 -9.90
CA LEU A 25 5.60 -1.12 -10.25
C LEU A 25 6.55 -1.50 -11.39
N SER A 26 6.61 -0.72 -12.46
CA SER A 26 7.47 -1.01 -13.61
C SER A 26 8.95 -1.01 -13.23
N THR A 27 9.34 -0.17 -12.27
CA THR A 27 10.71 -0.12 -11.76
C THR A 27 11.04 -1.30 -10.83
N ASN A 28 10.10 -1.71 -9.97
CA ASN A 28 10.40 -2.59 -8.83
C ASN A 28 9.76 -3.99 -8.91
N ASP A 29 8.88 -4.23 -9.88
CA ASP A 29 8.25 -5.53 -10.11
C ASP A 29 8.43 -6.02 -11.54
N LYS A 30 9.33 -6.99 -11.70
CA LYS A 30 9.61 -7.63 -13.00
C LYS A 30 8.37 -8.25 -13.64
N LYS A 31 7.45 -8.81 -12.83
CA LYS A 31 6.21 -9.40 -13.35
C LYS A 31 5.34 -8.31 -13.98
N PHE A 32 5.11 -7.21 -13.27
CA PHE A 32 4.38 -6.05 -13.79
C PHE A 32 5.04 -5.46 -15.02
N ALA A 33 6.35 -5.24 -15.01
CA ALA A 33 7.09 -4.70 -16.16
C ALA A 33 6.92 -5.56 -17.44
N ILE A 34 6.87 -6.89 -17.30
CA ILE A 34 6.62 -7.80 -18.42
C ILE A 34 5.17 -7.66 -18.93
N LEU A 35 4.19 -7.51 -18.03
CA LEU A 35 2.79 -7.33 -18.41
C LEU A 35 2.60 -6.00 -19.15
N GLU A 36 3.15 -4.92 -18.61
CA GLU A 36 3.08 -3.58 -19.19
C GLU A 36 3.74 -3.50 -20.58
N GLN A 37 4.81 -4.25 -20.82
CA GLN A 37 5.43 -4.33 -22.16
C GLN A 37 4.59 -5.10 -23.18
N LYS A 38 3.76 -6.03 -22.72
CA LYS A 38 3.00 -6.95 -23.59
C LYS A 38 1.58 -6.50 -23.85
N TYR A 39 0.97 -5.81 -22.89
CA TYR A 39 -0.47 -5.59 -22.84
C TYR A 39 -0.78 -4.12 -22.57
N THR A 40 -1.97 -3.71 -22.99
CA THR A 40 -2.41 -2.33 -22.85
C THR A 40 -3.20 -2.17 -21.56
N ILE A 41 -2.81 -1.23 -20.71
CA ILE A 41 -3.58 -0.88 -19.51
C ILE A 41 -4.91 -0.27 -19.95
N LYS A 42 -6.01 -0.92 -19.54
CA LYS A 42 -7.39 -0.52 -19.79
C LYS A 42 -7.88 0.46 -18.73
N ASN A 43 -7.68 0.11 -17.46
CA ASN A 43 -8.21 0.87 -16.33
C ASN A 43 -7.34 0.69 -15.09
N VAL A 44 -7.32 1.70 -14.23
CA VAL A 44 -6.73 1.62 -12.89
C VAL A 44 -7.76 2.13 -11.90
N ALA A 45 -8.22 1.25 -11.01
CA ALA A 45 -9.22 1.58 -9.99
C ALA A 45 -8.64 1.36 -8.60
N ALA A 46 -8.89 2.29 -7.68
CA ALA A 46 -8.50 2.19 -6.28
C ALA A 46 -9.74 2.26 -5.39
N ASN A 47 -9.86 1.33 -4.45
CA ASN A 47 -10.96 1.26 -3.49
C ASN A 47 -10.39 1.24 -2.07
N ASP A 48 -10.86 2.14 -1.20
CA ASP A 48 -10.51 2.11 0.23
C ASP A 48 -11.13 0.86 0.88
N ILE A 49 -10.28 0.01 1.46
CA ILE A 49 -10.65 -1.22 2.17
C ILE A 49 -10.38 -1.12 3.67
N SER A 50 -10.00 0.05 4.17
CA SER A 50 -9.75 0.27 5.60
C SER A 50 -11.03 0.22 6.44
N ASP A 51 -12.21 0.41 5.82
CA ASP A 51 -13.54 0.38 6.46
C ASP A 51 -13.63 1.26 7.72
N GLY A 52 -12.84 2.35 7.77
CA GLY A 52 -12.72 3.23 8.95
C GLY A 52 -12.04 2.58 10.17
N LYS A 53 -11.53 1.35 10.06
CA LYS A 53 -10.82 0.61 11.12
C LYS A 53 -9.30 0.82 11.09
N GLY A 54 -8.79 1.51 10.07
CA GLY A 54 -7.36 1.80 9.91
C GLY A 54 -6.88 2.89 10.86
N PHE A 55 -6.34 2.52 12.03
CA PHE A 55 -5.97 3.46 13.11
C PHE A 55 -5.01 4.59 12.69
N ALA A 56 -4.09 4.33 11.75
CA ALA A 56 -3.01 5.26 11.38
C ALA A 56 -2.79 5.39 9.86
N SER A 57 -3.65 4.77 9.04
CA SER A 57 -3.50 4.76 7.58
C SER A 57 -4.81 4.40 6.89
N LYS A 58 -5.02 4.93 5.69
CA LYS A 58 -5.94 4.36 4.71
C LYS A 58 -5.23 3.28 3.91
N VAL A 59 -5.97 2.25 3.54
CA VAL A 59 -5.47 1.11 2.79
C VAL A 59 -6.36 0.95 1.57
N TYR A 60 -5.79 1.12 0.40
CA TYR A 60 -6.49 1.01 -0.87
C TYR A 60 -6.12 -0.30 -1.56
N LYS A 61 -7.13 -1.07 -1.95
CA LYS A 61 -6.96 -2.13 -2.94
C LYS A 61 -6.99 -1.49 -4.32
N VAL A 62 -5.90 -1.66 -5.07
CA VAL A 62 -5.77 -1.12 -6.42
C VAL A 62 -5.79 -2.26 -7.43
N GLU A 63 -6.66 -2.12 -8.43
CA GLU A 63 -6.88 -3.07 -9.50
C GLU A 63 -6.43 -2.46 -10.82
N ILE A 64 -5.43 -3.06 -11.45
CA ILE A 64 -4.90 -2.64 -12.76
C ILE A 64 -5.41 -3.64 -13.79
N GLU A 65 -6.36 -3.20 -14.62
CA GLU A 65 -6.94 -4.00 -15.69
C GLU A 65 -6.16 -3.81 -16.99
N PHE A 66 -5.93 -4.91 -17.70
CA PHE A 66 -5.37 -4.90 -19.06
C PHE A 66 -6.45 -5.27 -20.07
N HIS A 67 -6.34 -4.81 -21.32
CA HIS A 67 -7.33 -5.15 -22.35
C HIS A 67 -7.33 -6.63 -22.71
N GLU A 68 -6.17 -7.27 -22.65
CA GLU A 68 -5.95 -8.64 -23.13
C GLU A 68 -5.95 -9.70 -22.03
N ILE A 69 -6.07 -9.29 -20.76
CA ILE A 69 -6.07 -10.18 -19.59
C ILE A 69 -7.36 -9.97 -18.81
N THR A 70 -8.01 -11.07 -18.44
CA THR A 70 -9.25 -11.03 -17.65
C THR A 70 -8.99 -10.70 -16.19
N GLU A 71 -7.97 -11.30 -15.59
CA GLU A 71 -7.61 -11.09 -14.20
C GLU A 71 -6.83 -9.79 -14.00
N PRO A 72 -7.29 -8.88 -13.10
CA PRO A 72 -6.55 -7.66 -12.82
C PRO A 72 -5.25 -7.95 -12.06
N TYR A 73 -4.25 -7.09 -12.27
CA TYR A 73 -3.06 -7.08 -11.43
C TYR A 73 -3.39 -6.31 -10.14
N LEU A 74 -3.36 -7.01 -9.00
CA LEU A 74 -3.79 -6.49 -7.71
C LEU A 74 -2.61 -6.06 -6.83
N VAL A 75 -2.71 -4.86 -6.27
CA VAL A 75 -1.76 -4.32 -5.29
C VAL A 75 -2.48 -3.59 -4.17
N ILE A 76 -1.76 -3.37 -3.07
CA ILE A 76 -2.21 -2.53 -1.95
C ILE A 76 -1.38 -1.26 -1.95
N LEU A 77 -2.07 -0.13 -1.88
CA LEU A 77 -1.50 1.17 -1.55
C LEU A 77 -1.92 1.54 -0.13
N LYS A 78 -0.97 1.61 0.79
CA LYS A 78 -1.21 2.08 2.16
C LYS A 78 -0.64 3.50 2.31
N VAL A 79 -1.47 4.43 2.78
CA VAL A 79 -1.13 5.84 2.95
C VAL A 79 -1.37 6.24 4.41
N PRO A 80 -0.36 6.74 5.13
CA PRO A 80 -0.54 7.20 6.50
C PRO A 80 -1.39 8.47 6.53
N GLY A 81 -2.25 8.60 7.55
CA GLY A 81 -3.18 9.73 7.64
C GLY A 81 -3.97 9.74 8.94
N THR A 82 -4.49 10.91 9.29
CA THR A 82 -5.25 11.19 10.53
C THR A 82 -6.76 10.93 10.39
N GLU A 83 -7.23 10.59 9.21
CA GLU A 83 -8.65 10.64 8.84
C GLU A 83 -9.50 9.63 9.63
N SER A 84 -8.92 8.51 10.05
CA SER A 84 -9.58 7.53 10.92
C SER A 84 -9.59 7.94 12.39
N LEU A 85 -8.64 8.76 12.81
CA LEU A 85 -8.52 9.23 14.20
C LEU A 85 -9.51 10.36 14.51
N ALA A 86 -9.87 11.17 13.53
CA ALA A 86 -10.86 12.24 13.67
C ALA A 86 -12.25 11.72 14.09
N LYS A 87 -12.57 10.44 13.81
CA LYS A 87 -13.87 9.83 14.14
C LYS A 87 -13.98 9.28 15.56
N THR A 88 -12.88 9.23 16.33
CA THR A 88 -12.84 8.57 17.65
C THR A 88 -12.72 9.52 18.85
N SER A 89 -12.50 10.82 18.62
CA SER A 89 -12.42 11.81 19.70
C SER A 89 -13.71 12.60 19.83
N GLU A 90 -14.43 12.41 20.95
CA GLU A 90 -15.62 13.21 21.32
C GLU A 90 -15.29 14.69 21.56
N THR A 91 -14.00 15.04 21.66
CA THR A 91 -13.47 16.41 21.83
C THR A 91 -12.90 17.01 20.54
N GLY A 92 -12.83 16.26 19.43
CA GLY A 92 -12.25 16.71 18.16
C GLY A 92 -10.72 16.75 18.06
N GLU A 93 -10.00 16.49 19.16
CA GLU A 93 -8.52 16.40 19.17
C GLU A 93 -8.08 14.95 19.36
N SER A 94 -7.48 14.35 18.33
CA SER A 94 -6.82 13.05 18.48
C SER A 94 -5.53 13.21 19.30
N PRO A 95 -5.24 12.29 20.25
CA PRO A 95 -3.98 12.32 21.00
C PRO A 95 -2.74 12.02 20.15
N ILE A 96 -2.91 11.62 18.88
CA ILE A 96 -1.83 11.26 17.96
C ILE A 96 -1.78 12.31 16.85
N GLY A 97 -0.67 13.04 16.77
CA GLY A 97 -0.46 14.06 15.74
C GLY A 97 0.13 13.50 14.45
N GLU A 98 0.13 14.30 13.38
CA GLU A 98 0.77 13.93 12.09
C GLU A 98 2.24 13.53 12.25
N LYS A 99 2.96 14.15 13.20
CA LYS A 99 4.35 13.80 13.50
C LYS A 99 4.50 12.39 14.03
N ASP A 100 3.59 11.95 14.88
CA ASP A 100 3.60 10.60 15.44
C ASP A 100 3.25 9.57 14.37
N LEU A 101 2.26 9.89 13.52
CA LEU A 101 1.90 9.05 12.38
C LEU A 101 3.04 8.93 11.36
N ALA A 102 3.70 10.04 11.03
CA ALA A 102 4.87 10.04 10.17
C ALA A 102 5.99 9.19 10.78
N TYR A 103 6.24 9.31 12.09
CA TYR A 103 7.21 8.48 12.79
C TYR A 103 6.86 6.98 12.71
N ILE A 104 5.62 6.60 13.01
CA ILE A 104 5.15 5.21 12.96
C ILE A 104 5.27 4.64 11.54
N HIS A 105 4.77 5.36 10.54
CA HIS A 105 4.88 4.98 9.13
C HIS A 105 6.34 4.81 8.68
N ASN A 106 7.22 5.72 9.10
CA ASN A 106 8.63 5.64 8.75
C ASN A 106 9.34 4.46 9.41
N LYS A 107 8.90 4.05 10.61
CA LYS A 107 9.35 2.80 11.26
C LYS A 107 8.84 1.57 10.52
N GLU A 108 7.61 1.58 10.02
CA GLU A 108 7.09 0.51 9.16
C GLU A 108 7.87 0.41 7.83
N CYS A 109 8.22 1.55 7.22
CA CYS A 109 9.10 1.58 6.06
C CYS A 109 10.48 0.97 6.38
N ASP A 110 11.07 1.33 7.52
CA ASP A 110 12.35 0.77 7.96
C ASP A 110 12.24 -0.74 8.22
N PHE A 111 11.12 -1.23 8.77
CA PHE A 111 10.85 -2.66 8.93
C PHE A 111 10.94 -3.41 7.59
N TYR A 112 10.16 -2.99 6.60
CA TYR A 112 10.14 -3.65 5.29
C TYR A 112 11.46 -3.54 4.53
N THR A 113 12.18 -2.44 4.68
CA THR A 113 13.42 -2.19 3.91
C THR A 113 14.68 -2.75 4.56
N LYS A 114 14.66 -3.07 5.86
CA LYS A 114 15.87 -3.48 6.59
C LYS A 114 15.74 -4.79 7.36
N PHE A 115 14.52 -5.25 7.63
CA PHE A 115 14.30 -6.40 8.51
C PHE A 115 13.45 -7.49 7.85
N ALA A 116 12.48 -7.14 7.01
CA ALA A 116 11.55 -8.12 6.42
C ALA A 116 12.25 -9.26 5.66
N GLU A 117 13.38 -9.01 5.00
CA GLU A 117 14.14 -10.04 4.28
C GLU A 117 14.79 -11.09 5.21
N HIS A 118 14.86 -10.82 6.51
CA HIS A 118 15.44 -11.72 7.51
C HIS A 118 14.39 -12.47 8.33
N ILE A 119 13.10 -12.28 8.03
CA ILE A 119 12.01 -12.92 8.77
C ILE A 119 11.52 -14.13 7.97
N ASP A 120 11.54 -15.30 8.61
CA ASP A 120 11.03 -16.54 8.04
C ASP A 120 9.49 -16.62 8.18
N THR A 121 8.80 -15.70 7.52
CA THR A 121 7.34 -15.67 7.45
C THR A 121 6.86 -15.06 6.13
N VAL A 122 5.63 -15.36 5.75
CA VAL A 122 5.03 -14.80 4.53
C VAL A 122 4.69 -13.34 4.80
N LEU A 123 5.49 -12.44 4.22
CA LEU A 123 5.24 -11.00 4.24
C LEU A 123 4.82 -10.52 2.84
N PRO A 124 3.99 -9.47 2.75
CA PRO A 124 3.72 -8.80 1.49
C PRO A 124 5.03 -8.34 0.84
N LYS A 125 5.18 -8.62 -0.45
CA LYS A 125 6.26 -8.03 -1.23
C LYS A 125 6.03 -6.52 -1.32
N VAL A 126 6.97 -5.73 -0.83
CA VAL A 126 6.93 -4.27 -0.96
C VAL A 126 7.62 -3.86 -2.25
N TYR A 127 6.87 -3.21 -3.14
CA TYR A 127 7.38 -2.66 -4.39
C TYR A 127 7.99 -1.28 -4.19
N LYS A 128 7.44 -0.48 -3.26
CA LYS A 128 7.99 0.83 -2.90
C LYS A 128 7.62 1.18 -1.46
N ALA A 129 8.63 1.64 -0.72
CA ALA A 129 8.46 2.26 0.59
C ALA A 129 8.88 3.72 0.51
N GLN A 130 7.91 4.63 0.63
CA GLN A 130 8.12 6.06 0.62
C GLN A 130 7.90 6.62 2.02
N LYS A 131 8.97 7.12 2.64
CA LYS A 131 8.87 7.77 3.94
C LYS A 131 8.04 9.05 3.86
N TRP A 132 7.31 9.33 4.93
CA TRP A 132 6.59 10.58 5.10
C TRP A 132 7.56 11.64 5.66
N ILE A 133 7.75 12.72 4.90
CA ILE A 133 8.46 13.93 5.31
C ILE A 133 7.43 15.06 5.41
N LEU A 134 7.15 15.51 6.63
CA LEU A 134 6.10 16.52 6.88
C LEU A 134 6.34 17.79 6.08
N GLY A 135 5.31 18.28 5.39
CA GLY A 135 5.36 19.48 4.55
C GLY A 135 6.07 19.33 3.21
N GLU A 136 6.69 18.18 2.92
CA GLU A 136 7.50 17.96 1.71
C GLU A 136 6.97 16.79 0.87
N GLN A 137 6.77 15.62 1.48
CA GLN A 137 6.48 14.39 0.74
C GLN A 137 5.51 13.50 1.53
N PRO A 138 4.36 13.08 0.97
CA PRO A 138 3.47 12.13 1.62
C PRO A 138 4.11 10.74 1.75
N GLY A 139 3.76 10.01 2.80
CA GLY A 139 4.18 8.61 2.97
C GLY A 139 3.37 7.64 2.12
N ALA A 140 3.96 6.53 1.71
CA ALA A 140 3.24 5.40 1.16
C ALA A 140 4.00 4.08 1.32
N LEU A 141 3.25 2.98 1.39
CA LEU A 141 3.74 1.65 1.08
C LEU A 141 2.92 1.10 -0.09
N LEU A 142 3.62 0.68 -1.14
CA LEU A 142 3.04 -0.04 -2.27
C LEU A 142 3.47 -1.49 -2.18
N MET A 143 2.52 -2.41 -2.05
CA MET A 143 2.79 -3.82 -1.74
C MET A 143 1.90 -4.78 -2.53
N SER A 144 2.31 -6.04 -2.61
CA SER A 144 1.52 -7.11 -3.22
C SER A 144 0.22 -7.33 -2.45
N PHE A 145 -0.88 -7.54 -3.17
CA PHE A 145 -2.09 -8.07 -2.55
C PHE A 145 -1.89 -9.55 -2.18
N ILE A 146 -2.10 -9.89 -0.90
CA ILE A 146 -2.16 -11.28 -0.44
C ILE A 146 -3.64 -11.63 -0.29
N ALA A 147 -4.15 -12.51 -1.14
CA ALA A 147 -5.51 -13.03 -1.01
C ALA A 147 -5.55 -14.07 0.13
N ASP A 148 -6.52 -13.90 1.04
CA ASP A 148 -6.89 -14.79 2.14
C ASP A 148 -5.79 -15.19 3.14
N ALA A 149 -5.83 -14.52 4.31
CA ALA A 149 -5.10 -14.91 5.51
C ALA A 149 -5.53 -16.27 6.10
N GLU A 150 -6.55 -16.93 5.54
CA GLU A 150 -7.09 -18.21 6.04
C GLU A 150 -6.12 -19.38 5.90
N ASN A 151 -5.10 -19.29 5.02
CA ASN A 151 -4.03 -20.29 4.91
C ASN A 151 -2.70 -19.84 5.55
N MET A 152 -2.68 -18.72 6.27
CA MET A 152 -1.49 -18.27 6.97
C MET A 152 -1.42 -18.97 8.33
N THR A 153 -0.93 -20.22 8.34
CA THR A 153 -0.60 -20.91 9.58
C THR A 153 0.54 -20.15 10.25
N LEU A 154 0.21 -19.29 11.22
CA LEU A 154 1.18 -18.79 12.17
C LEU A 154 1.68 -19.99 12.95
N ILE A 155 2.90 -20.46 12.67
CA ILE A 155 3.60 -21.42 13.52
C ILE A 155 4.01 -20.62 14.77
N ALA A 156 3.08 -20.48 15.71
CA ALA A 156 3.36 -19.95 17.03
C ALA A 156 3.91 -21.08 17.90
N ASP A 157 5.14 -21.52 17.63
CA ASP A 157 5.91 -22.29 18.61
C ASP A 157 6.65 -21.33 19.52
N THR A 158 5.92 -20.69 20.42
CA THR A 158 6.50 -20.09 21.63
C THR A 158 6.10 -20.91 22.83
N ASN A 159 6.83 -22.01 23.04
CA ASN A 159 6.98 -22.58 24.37
C ASN A 159 7.79 -21.58 25.21
N ILE A 160 7.10 -20.71 25.91
CA ILE A 160 7.67 -20.03 27.07
C ILE A 160 7.20 -20.84 28.27
N GLU A 161 8.06 -21.75 28.73
CA GLU A 161 7.92 -22.35 30.06
C GLU A 161 8.02 -21.23 31.10
N GLN A 162 7.11 -21.28 32.07
CA GLN A 162 6.89 -20.31 33.14
C GLN A 162 8.03 -20.28 34.17
#